data_AF-A0A6F8UZB2-F1
#
_entry.id   AF-A0A6F8UZB2-F1
#
_cell.length_a   1.000
_cell.length_b   1.000
_cell.length_c   1.000
_cell.angle_alpha   90.00
_cell.angle_beta   90.00
_cell.angle_gamma   90.00
#
_symmetry.space_group_name_H-M   'P 1'
#
loop_
_entity.id
_entity.type
_entity.pdbx_description
1 polymer ?
#
loop_
_entity_poly.entity_id
_entity_poly.type
_entity_poly.pdbx_seq_one_letter_code
_entity_poly.pdbx_strand_id
1 'polypeptide(L)'
;MAAPEPTLPSPYSTGLAGRCPRCGEGALFDGFLKLKPRCNACGLDYKFADSADGPAVFIMLIAGFIVLGAALYVEIAYEPPIWLHLMIWLPLAILICLGLLRPMKGLAVALQYAHKAEEGRRES
;
A
#
# COMPACT_ATOMS: atom_id res chain seq x y z
N MET A 1 21.39 5.38 33.56
CA MET A 1 20.06 5.97 33.27
C MET A 1 19.79 5.68 31.80
N ALA A 2 19.09 4.59 31.50
CA ALA A 2 18.78 4.21 30.12
C ALA A 2 17.80 5.24 29.54
N ALA A 3 18.12 5.83 28.39
CA ALA A 3 17.20 6.71 27.68
C ALA A 3 15.90 5.94 27.36
N PRO A 4 14.71 6.59 27.43
CA PRO A 4 13.47 5.94 27.06
C PRO A 4 13.57 5.46 25.62
N GLU A 5 13.35 4.16 25.37
CA GLU A 5 13.25 3.66 24.01
C GLU A 5 12.10 4.41 23.32
N PRO A 6 12.34 5.03 22.14
CA PRO A 6 11.29 5.74 21.44
C PRO A 6 10.17 4.74 21.12
N THR A 7 9.00 4.92 21.72
CA THR A 7 7.82 4.09 21.48
C THR A 7 7.43 4.25 20.02
N LEU A 8 7.88 3.32 19.17
CA LEU A 8 7.55 3.35 17.76
C LEU A 8 6.04 3.22 17.60
N PRO A 9 5.41 4.10 16.80
CA PRO A 9 3.99 3.97 16.52
C PRO A 9 3.73 2.66 15.77
N SER A 10 2.53 2.12 15.92
CA SER A 10 2.16 0.85 15.27
C SER A 10 2.38 0.94 13.75
N PRO A 11 3.12 -0.01 13.14
CA PRO A 11 3.38 0.00 11.71
C PRO A 11 2.09 -0.19 10.90
N TYR A 12 1.10 -0.87 11.47
CA TYR A 12 -0.21 -1.04 10.85
C TYR A 12 -0.96 0.28 10.76
N SER A 13 -1.03 1.05 11.85
CA SER A 13 -1.78 2.31 11.85
C SER A 13 -1.08 3.38 11.01
N THR A 14 0.24 3.51 11.14
CA THR A 14 1.01 4.49 10.37
C THR A 14 1.12 4.12 8.89
N GLY A 15 1.27 2.83 8.59
CA GLY A 15 1.31 2.31 7.22
C GLY A 15 -0.02 2.50 6.48
N LEU A 16 -1.15 2.09 7.08
CA LEU A 16 -2.48 2.30 6.48
C LEU A 16 -2.81 3.80 6.32
N ALA A 17 -2.40 4.63 7.27
CA ALA A 17 -2.64 6.07 7.22
C ALA A 17 -1.66 6.83 6.28
N GLY A 18 -0.67 6.15 5.69
CA GLY A 18 0.34 6.79 4.84
C GLY A 18 1.22 7.78 5.59
N ARG A 19 1.53 7.50 6.85
CA ARG A 19 2.35 8.33 7.73
C ARG A 19 3.72 7.73 7.99
N CYS A 20 4.63 8.55 8.49
CA CYS A 20 6.00 8.17 8.77
C CYS A 20 6.05 7.07 9.86
N PRO A 21 6.75 5.95 9.63
CA PRO A 21 6.80 4.83 10.58
C PRO A 21 7.62 5.14 11.84
N ARG A 22 8.48 6.17 11.82
CA ARG A 22 9.24 6.61 13.00
C ARG A 22 8.47 7.57 13.89
N CYS A 23 7.85 8.60 13.31
CA CYS A 23 7.21 9.68 14.09
C CYS A 23 5.68 9.68 14.06
N GLY A 24 5.04 8.98 13.12
CA GLY A 24 3.58 8.92 13.00
C GLY A 24 2.90 10.21 12.53
N GLU A 25 3.64 11.29 12.27
CA GLU A 25 3.09 12.61 11.91
C GLU A 25 3.37 13.01 10.46
N GLY A 26 4.59 12.77 9.97
CA GLY A 26 4.98 13.14 8.62
C GLY A 26 4.27 12.33 7.54
N ALA A 27 3.90 12.96 6.42
CA ALA A 27 3.36 12.25 5.26
C ALA A 27 4.45 11.39 4.59
N LEU A 28 4.13 10.13 4.31
CA LEU A 28 5.03 9.18 3.65
C LEU A 28 5.10 9.42 2.13
N PHE A 29 3.97 9.80 1.53
CA PHE A 29 3.80 9.93 0.08
C PHE A 29 3.86 11.40 -0.37
N ASP A 30 4.41 11.60 -1.57
CA ASP A 30 4.35 12.83 -2.35
C ASP A 30 3.36 12.64 -3.51
N GLY A 31 2.14 13.15 -3.35
CA GLY A 31 1.05 12.91 -4.30
C GLY A 31 0.31 11.60 -4.07
N PHE A 32 0.30 10.72 -5.07
CA PHE A 32 -0.53 9.50 -5.05
C PHE A 32 0.22 8.26 -4.55
N LEU A 33 1.31 7.87 -5.22
CA LEU A 33 2.07 6.64 -4.93
C LEU A 33 3.58 6.86 -4.75
N LYS A 34 4.08 8.06 -5.07
CA LYS A 34 5.51 8.37 -4.99
C LYS A 34 5.91 8.56 -3.53
N LEU A 35 6.97 7.90 -3.07
CA LEU A 35 7.52 8.16 -1.74
C LEU A 35 8.24 9.51 -1.71
N LYS A 36 8.14 10.21 -0.58
CA LYS A 36 9.01 11.36 -0.32
C LYS A 36 10.45 10.86 -0.16
N PRO A 37 11.47 11.68 -0.44
CA PRO A 37 12.87 11.31 -0.15
C PRO A 37 13.15 11.34 1.36
N ARG A 38 12.47 12.20 2.12
CA ARG A 38 12.67 12.36 3.56
C ARG A 38 11.38 12.76 4.27
N CYS A 39 11.26 12.40 5.54
CA CYS A 39 10.18 12.84 6.41
C CYS A 39 10.34 14.32 6.79
N ASN A 40 9.27 15.12 6.67
CA ASN A 40 9.29 16.53 7.05
C ASN A 40 9.37 16.78 8.58
N ALA A 41 8.87 15.86 9.40
CA ALA A 41 8.88 16.01 10.86
C ALA A 41 10.18 15.49 11.50
N CYS A 42 10.52 14.21 11.30
CA CYS A 42 11.68 13.59 11.95
C CYS A 42 12.94 13.42 11.07
N GLY A 43 12.90 13.83 9.79
CA GLY A 43 14.06 13.75 8.89
C GLY A 43 14.46 12.34 8.43
N LEU A 44 13.66 11.30 8.71
CA LEU A 44 13.94 9.93 8.24
C LEU A 44 14.05 9.88 6.71
N ASP A 45 15.17 9.36 6.19
CA ASP A 45 15.37 9.08 4.76
C ASP A 45 14.59 7.82 4.38
N TYR A 46 13.75 7.90 3.34
CA TYR A 46 12.91 6.79 2.89
C TYR A 46 13.56 5.92 1.80
N LYS A 47 14.84 6.14 1.45
CA LYS A 47 15.56 5.33 0.46
C LYS A 47 15.65 3.84 0.78
N PHE A 48 15.52 3.44 2.06
CA PHE A 48 15.48 2.03 2.46
C PHE A 48 14.24 1.29 1.91
N ALA A 49 13.21 2.03 1.54
CA ALA A 49 11.91 1.51 1.15
C ALA A 49 11.77 1.30 -0.37
N ASP A 50 12.90 1.31 -1.09
CA ASP A 50 12.98 1.09 -2.55
C ASP A 50 12.91 -0.40 -2.90
N SER A 51 12.06 -1.15 -2.21
CA SER A 51 11.93 -2.60 -2.40
C SER A 51 10.62 -2.92 -3.11
N ALA A 52 10.73 -3.85 -4.06
CA ALA A 52 9.66 -4.34 -4.91
C ALA A 52 8.31 -4.52 -4.17
N ASP A 53 7.22 -4.04 -4.77
CA ASP A 53 5.85 -4.08 -4.26
C ASP A 53 5.25 -5.51 -4.22
N GLY A 54 6.06 -6.54 -3.93
CA GLY A 54 5.67 -7.96 -3.92
C GLY A 54 4.38 -8.25 -3.14
N PRO A 55 4.21 -7.77 -1.89
CA PRO A 55 2.98 -7.94 -1.14
C PRO A 55 1.75 -7.28 -1.79
N ALA A 56 1.93 -6.13 -2.45
CA ALA A 56 0.83 -5.42 -3.10
C ALA A 56 0.31 -6.18 -4.33
N VAL A 57 1.20 -6.84 -5.08
CA VAL A 57 0.82 -7.66 -6.25
C VAL A 57 -0.11 -8.81 -5.83
N PHE A 58 0.21 -9.54 -4.76
CA PHE A 58 -0.64 -10.64 -4.29
C PHE A 58 -2.04 -10.16 -3.90
N ILE A 59 -2.12 -9.02 -3.22
CA ILE A 59 -3.38 -8.45 -2.77
C ILE A 59 -4.20 -7.96 -3.98
N MET A 60 -3.56 -7.35 -4.98
CA MET A 60 -4.22 -6.95 -6.23
C MET A 60 -4.76 -8.16 -7.02
N LEU A 61 -4.05 -9.28 -7.05
CA LEU A 61 -4.53 -10.51 -7.71
C LEU A 61 -5.79 -11.05 -7.04
N ILE A 62 -5.80 -11.12 -5.70
CA ILE A 62 -6.97 -11.57 -4.93
C ILE A 62 -8.15 -10.62 -5.15
N ALA A 63 -7.92 -9.31 -5.04
CA ALA A 63 -8.96 -8.31 -5.28
C ALA A 63 -9.52 -8.40 -6.70
N GLY A 64 -8.65 -8.51 -7.71
CA GLY A 64 -9.04 -8.69 -9.10
C GLY A 64 -9.86 -9.96 -9.33
N PHE A 65 -9.48 -11.07 -8.70
CA PHE A 65 -10.24 -12.33 -8.79
C PHE A 65 -11.66 -12.18 -8.21
N ILE A 66 -11.81 -11.52 -7.07
CA ILE A 66 -13.12 -11.26 -6.45
C ILE A 66 -13.98 -10.37 -7.35
N VAL A 67 -13.41 -9.27 -7.86
CA VAL A 67 -14.12 -8.33 -8.73
C VAL A 67 -14.55 -9.01 -10.03
N LEU A 68 -13.65 -9.76 -10.67
CA LEU A 68 -13.95 -10.47 -11.91
C LEU A 68 -14.98 -11.59 -11.70
N GLY A 69 -14.87 -12.34 -10.60
CA GLY A 69 -15.85 -13.38 -10.25
C GLY A 69 -17.24 -12.82 -10.00
N ALA A 70 -17.33 -11.67 -9.30
CA ALA A 70 -18.59 -10.99 -9.08
C ALA A 70 -19.16 -10.38 -10.38
N ALA A 71 -18.31 -9.85 -11.26
CA ALA A 71 -18.71 -9.36 -12.57
C ALA A 71 -19.30 -10.48 -13.42
N LEU A 72 -18.60 -11.62 -13.50
CA LEU A 72 -19.08 -12.78 -14.25
C LEU A 72 -20.38 -13.34 -13.67
N TYR A 73 -20.52 -13.38 -12.34
CA TYR A 73 -21.77 -13.82 -11.71
C TYR A 73 -22.95 -12.91 -12.08
N VAL A 74 -22.75 -11.58 -12.02
CA VAL A 74 -23.78 -10.61 -12.40
C VAL A 74 -24.15 -10.74 -13.88
N GLU A 75 -23.17 -11.00 -14.74
CA GLU A 75 -23.41 -11.23 -16.17
C GLU A 75 -24.32 -12.45 -16.39
N ILE A 76 -24.00 -13.57 -15.74
CA ILE A 76 -24.76 -14.83 -15.90
C ILE A 76 -26.16 -14.73 -15.26
N ALA A 77 -26.28 -14.04 -14.12
CA ALA A 77 -27.53 -14.01 -13.35
C ALA A 77 -28.54 -12.97 -13.87
N TYR A 78 -28.08 -11.86 -14.46
CA TYR A 78 -28.93 -10.72 -14.79
C TYR A 78 -28.85 -10.26 -16.25
N GLU A 79 -27.94 -10.80 -17.06
CA GLU A 79 -27.72 -10.43 -18.48
C GLU A 79 -27.87 -8.92 -18.74
N PRO A 80 -27.19 -8.05 -17.96
CA PRO A 80 -27.35 -6.62 -18.11
C PRO A 80 -26.80 -6.15 -19.47
N PRO A 81 -27.30 -5.02 -19.99
CA PRO A 81 -26.71 -4.44 -21.20
C PRO A 81 -25.22 -4.14 -20.99
N ILE A 82 -24.38 -4.59 -21.94
CA ILE A 82 -22.90 -4.55 -21.87
C ILE A 82 -22.36 -3.17 -21.48
N TRP A 83 -23.01 -2.09 -21.93
CA TRP A 83 -22.57 -0.74 -21.61
C TRP A 83 -22.72 -0.38 -20.12
N LEU A 84 -23.81 -0.83 -19.48
CA LEU A 84 -24.03 -0.64 -18.04
C LEU A 84 -23.03 -1.49 -17.23
N HIS A 85 -22.80 -2.73 -17.67
CA HIS A 85 -21.80 -3.60 -17.08
C HIS A 85 -20.42 -2.92 -17.08
N LEU A 86 -19.97 -2.43 -18.24
CA LEU A 86 -18.69 -1.74 -18.36
C LEU A 86 -18.64 -0.45 -17.52
N MET A 87 -19.70 0.36 -17.55
CA MET A 87 -19.75 1.62 -16.80
C MET A 87 -19.68 1.42 -15.28
N ILE A 88 -20.07 0.25 -14.74
CA ILE A 88 -20.02 -0.02 -13.31
C ILE A 88 -18.69 -0.70 -12.95
N TRP A 89 -18.35 -1.78 -13.64
CA TRP A 89 -17.20 -2.62 -13.27
C TRP A 89 -15.86 -1.96 -13.56
N LEU A 90 -15.74 -1.18 -14.63
CA LEU A 90 -14.51 -0.50 -14.99
C LEU A 90 -14.08 0.55 -13.94
N PRO A 91 -14.93 1.52 -13.54
CA PRO A 91 -14.56 2.46 -12.48
C PRO A 91 -14.43 1.77 -11.12
N LEU A 92 -15.24 0.75 -10.82
CA LEU A 92 -15.11 -0.01 -9.57
C LEU A 92 -13.74 -0.70 -9.48
N ALA A 93 -13.29 -1.36 -10.55
CA ALA A 93 -11.98 -1.98 -10.61
C ALA A 93 -10.85 -0.94 -10.42
N ILE A 94 -10.94 0.21 -11.09
CA ILE A 94 -9.96 1.30 -10.95
C ILE A 94 -9.93 1.81 -9.50
N LEU A 95 -11.09 2.07 -8.89
CA LEU A 95 -11.19 2.55 -7.52
C LEU A 95 -10.61 1.54 -6.51
N ILE A 96 -10.90 0.26 -6.70
CA ILE A 96 -10.35 -0.80 -5.84
C ILE A 96 -8.84 -0.89 -5.99
N CYS A 97 -8.32 -0.93 -7.22
CA CYS A 97 -6.88 -0.98 -7.46
C CYS A 97 -6.16 0.22 -6.84
N LEU A 98 -6.61 1.44 -7.14
CA LEU A 98 -6.01 2.67 -6.64
C LEU A 98 -6.16 2.81 -5.12
N GLY A 99 -7.32 2.44 -4.57
CA GLY A 99 -7.62 2.49 -3.15
C GLY A 99 -6.80 1.48 -2.33
N LEU A 100 -6.46 0.33 -2.91
CA LEU A 100 -5.70 -0.72 -2.25
C LEU A 100 -4.18 -0.52 -2.38
N LEU A 101 -3.72 0.00 -3.53
CA LEU A 101 -2.31 0.28 -3.78
C LEU A 101 -1.68 1.20 -2.72
N ARG A 102 -2.38 2.29 -2.36
CA ARG A 102 -1.86 3.30 -1.42
C ARG A 102 -1.62 2.80 0.01
N PRO A 103 -2.62 2.21 0.71
CA PRO A 103 -2.42 1.69 2.06
C PRO A 103 -1.46 0.49 2.09
N MET A 104 -1.44 -0.35 1.05
CA MET A 104 -0.55 -1.49 1.00
C MET A 104 0.91 -1.08 0.81
N LYS A 105 1.18 -0.11 -0.06
CA LYS A 105 2.51 0.48 -0.17
C LYS A 105 2.94 1.11 1.15
N GLY A 106 2.04 1.83 1.82
CA GLY A 106 2.36 2.46 3.11
C GLY A 106 2.66 1.44 4.21
N LEU A 107 1.88 0.37 4.27
CA LEU A 107 2.06 -0.75 5.19
C LEU A 107 3.36 -1.50 4.93
N ALA A 108 3.69 -1.79 3.66
CA ALA A 108 4.93 -2.46 3.29
C ALA A 108 6.15 -1.68 3.79
N VAL A 109 6.16 -0.36 3.58
CA VAL A 109 7.24 0.52 4.02
C VAL A 109 7.34 0.60 5.54
N ALA A 110 6.20 0.68 6.23
CA ALA A 110 6.17 0.72 7.69
C ALA A 110 6.65 -0.61 8.31
N LEU A 111 6.29 -1.74 7.72
CA LEU A 111 6.76 -3.06 8.14
C LEU A 111 8.24 -3.28 7.82
N GLN A 112 8.73 -2.83 6.66
CA GLN A 112 10.16 -2.85 6.33
C GLN A 112 10.99 -2.08 7.36
N TYR A 113 10.50 -0.91 7.76
CA TYR A 113 11.12 -0.10 8.80
C TYR A 113 11.09 -0.79 10.18
N ALA A 114 9.94 -1.36 10.57
CA ALA A 114 9.78 -2.01 11.88
C ALA A 114 10.62 -3.30 12.01
N HIS A 115 10.72 -4.09 10.94
CA HIS A 115 11.45 -5.36 10.93
C HIS A 115 12.91 -5.24 10.46
N LYS A 116 13.37 -4.04 10.08
CA LYS A 116 14.70 -3.80 9.48
C LYS A 116 15.00 -4.79 8.36
N ALA A 117 14.02 -5.03 7.49
CA ALA A 117 14.18 -5.91 6.35
C ALA A 117 15.03 -5.22 5.29
N GLU A 118 16.36 -5.33 5.40
CA GLU A 118 17.28 -4.92 4.35
C GLU A 118 17.42 -6.04 3.31
N GLU A 119 17.49 -5.66 2.03
CA GLU A 119 17.83 -6.57 0.95
C GLU A 119 19.23 -7.14 1.19
N GLY A 120 19.35 -8.46 1.20
CA GLY A 120 20.65 -9.14 1.33
C GLY A 120 21.52 -8.85 0.12
N ARG A 121 22.37 -7.83 0.19
CA ARG A 121 23.44 -7.59 -0.80
C ARG A 121 24.40 -8.76 -0.74
N ARG A 122 24.32 -9.65 -1.73
CA ARG A 122 25.39 -10.60 -2.02
C ARG A 122 26.49 -9.81 -2.73
N GLU A 123 27.58 -9.55 -2.01
CA GLU A 123 28.84 -9.11 -2.61
C GLU A 123 29.30 -10.14 -3.65
N SER A 124 29.43 -9.71 -4.90
CA SER A 124 30.04 -10.48 -6.00
C SER A 124 31.43 -9.95 -6.29
#